data_AF-A0A935H275-F1
#
_entry.id   AF-A0A935H275-F1
#
_cell.length_a   1.000
_cell.length_b   1.000
_cell.length_c   1.000
_cell.angle_alpha   90.00
_cell.angle_beta   90.00
_cell.angle_gamma   90.00
#
_symmetry.space_group_name_H-M   'P 1'
#
loop_
_entity.id
_entity.type
_entity.pdbx_description
1 polymer ?
#
loop_
_entity_poly.entity_id
_entity_poly.type
_entity_poly.pdbx_seq_one_letter_code
_entity_poly.pdbx_strand_id
1 'polypeptide(L)' 'MLNLNELLPTDQRYYQFMGSLTTPPCSENVLWLVLKQPVSISRAQIRLFTQLYPNNARPVQPLNGRTVRDAQ' A
#
# COMPACT_ATOMS: atom_id res chain seq x y z
N MET A 1 20.95 8.13 10.55
CA MET A 1 20.54 7.28 9.39
C MET A 1 19.12 6.81 9.66
N LEU A 2 18.25 6.72 8.66
CA LEU A 2 16.85 6.31 8.87
C LEU A 2 16.74 4.78 8.99
N ASN A 3 16.05 4.26 10.00
CA ASN A 3 15.79 2.82 10.18
C ASN A 3 14.42 2.46 9.60
N LEU A 4 14.40 1.69 8.51
CA LEU A 4 13.15 1.36 7.80
C LEU A 4 12.23 0.43 8.58
N ASN A 5 12.75 -0.34 9.54
CA ASN A 5 11.93 -1.23 10.37
C ASN A 5 10.96 -0.45 11.26
N GLU A 6 11.25 0.81 11.57
CA GLU A 6 10.37 1.69 12.35
C GLU A 6 9.13 2.15 11.56
N LEU A 7 9.10 1.91 10.24
CA LEU A 7 7.95 2.21 9.37
C LEU A 7 6.99 1.02 9.23
N LEU A 8 7.36 -0.15 9.75
CA LEU A 8 6.54 -1.36 9.69
C LEU A 8 5.79 -1.57 11.02
N PRO A 9 4.54 -2.06 10.96
CA PRO A 9 3.84 -2.51 12.16
C PRO A 9 4.53 -3.73 12.79
N THR A 10 4.30 -3.94 14.08
CA THR A 10 4.77 -5.15 14.77
C THR A 10 4.05 -6.39 14.23
N ASP A 11 2.74 -6.31 14.00
CA ASP A 11 1.98 -7.38 13.33
C ASP A 11 2.06 -7.21 11.82
N GLN A 12 2.76 -8.14 11.18
CA GLN A 12 3.01 -8.12 9.74
C GLN A 12 2.10 -9.06 8.95
N ARG A 13 1.02 -9.59 9.55
CA ARG A 13 0.00 -10.33 8.78
C ARG A 13 -0.54 -9.47 7.64
N TYR A 14 -0.80 -10.08 6.49
CA TYR A 14 -1.10 -9.35 5.25
C TYR A 14 -2.21 -9.97 4.41
N TYR A 15 -2.80 -9.17 3.52
CA TYR A 15 -3.52 -9.67 2.36
C TYR A 15 -2.55 -9.83 1.19
N GLN A 16 -2.73 -10.87 0.39
CA GLN A 16 -1.95 -11.06 -0.83
C GLN A 16 -2.81 -11.27 -2.07
N PHE A 17 -2.39 -10.69 -3.19
CA PHE A 17 -3.00 -10.88 -4.49
C PHE A 17 -2.03 -10.53 -5.63
N MET A 18 -2.25 -11.10 -6.81
CA MET A 18 -1.56 -10.68 -8.02
C MET A 18 -2.24 -9.44 -8.62
N GLY A 19 -1.45 -8.41 -8.90
CA GLY A 19 -1.92 -7.13 -9.43
C GLY A 19 -0.92 -6.53 -10.41
N SER A 20 -0.87 -5.20 -10.43
CA SER A 20 -0.01 -4.43 -11.31
C SER A 20 0.61 -3.25 -10.59
N LEU A 21 1.53 -2.56 -11.26
CA LEU A 21 1.96 -1.23 -10.84
C LEU A 21 0.77 -0.26 -10.85
N THR A 22 0.71 0.63 -9.85
CA THR A 22 -0.33 1.67 -9.77
C THR A 22 0.01 2.92 -10.59
N THR A 23 1.17 2.93 -11.23
CA THR A 23 1.67 4.00 -12.11
C THR A 23 1.99 3.42 -13.50
N PRO A 24 1.97 4.25 -14.58
CA PRO A 24 2.45 3.83 -15.89
C PRO A 24 3.85 3.17 -15.81
N PRO A 25 4.09 2.08 -16.56
CA PRO A 25 3.25 1.50 -17.62
C PRO A 25 2.15 0.53 -17.12
N CYS A 26 1.86 0.49 -15.82
CA CYS A 26 0.83 -0.37 -15.21
C CYS A 26 1.10 -1.88 -15.44
N SER A 27 2.38 -2.28 -15.52
CA SER A 27 2.79 -3.67 -15.74
C SER A 27 2.14 -4.61 -14.71
N GLU A 28 1.59 -5.71 -15.19
CA GLU A 28 0.94 -6.74 -14.39
C GLU A 28 1.94 -7.73 -13.77
N ASN A 29 1.41 -8.78 -13.15
CA ASN A 29 2.17 -9.84 -12.46
C ASN A 29 3.00 -9.35 -11.27
N VAL A 30 2.52 -8.30 -10.59
CA VAL A 30 3.09 -7.81 -9.33
C VAL A 30 2.43 -8.54 -8.16
N LEU A 31 3.22 -9.18 -7.30
CA LEU A 31 2.72 -9.71 -6.03
C LEU A 31 2.54 -8.55 -5.05
N TRP A 32 1.29 -8.25 -4.70
CA TRP A 32 0.96 -7.27 -3.67
C TRP A 32 0.86 -7.96 -2.32
N LEU A 33 1.57 -7.42 -1.33
CA LEU A 33 1.48 -7.77 0.08
C LEU A 33 1.03 -6.54 0.86
N VAL A 34 -0.23 -6.51 1.31
CA VAL A 34 -0.81 -5.36 2.02
C VAL A 34 -0.94 -5.72 3.49
N LEU A 35 -0.09 -5.12 4.33
CA LEU A 35 -0.11 -5.33 5.79
C LEU A 35 -1.46 -4.93 6.37
N LYS A 36 -2.00 -5.77 7.26
CA LYS A 36 -3.32 -5.55 7.88
C LYS A 36 -3.29 -4.49 8.96
N GLN A 37 -2.20 -4.42 9.72
CA GLN A 37 -2.04 -3.41 10.76
C GLN A 37 -1.46 -2.12 10.15
N PRO A 38 -2.17 -0.99 10.21
CA PRO A 38 -1.61 0.29 9.77
C PRO A 38 -0.62 0.84 10.81
N VAL A 39 0.35 1.62 10.33
CA VAL A 39 1.15 2.51 11.19
C VAL A 39 0.51 3.89 11.26
N SER A 40 0.65 4.56 12.41
CA SER A 40 0.06 5.88 12.63
C SER A 40 1.06 6.99 12.31
N ILE A 41 0.57 8.08 11.72
CA ILE A 41 1.30 9.33 11.57
C ILE A 41 0.46 10.49 12.12
N SER A 42 1.12 11.58 12.52
CA SER A 42 0.41 12.74 13.04
C SER A 42 -0.38 13.48 11.96
N ARG A 43 -1.42 14.20 12.39
CA ARG A 43 -2.22 15.08 11.49
C ARG A 43 -1.37 16.14 10.78
N ALA A 44 -0.31 16.63 11.44
CA ALA A 44 0.60 17.62 10.84
C ALA A 44 1.44 17.02 9.71
N GLN A 45 1.94 15.79 9.91
CA GLN A 45 2.74 15.07 8.90
C GLN A 45 1.90 14.76 7.66
N ILE A 46 0.69 14.19 7.82
CA ILE A 46 -0.16 13.87 6.65
C ILE A 46 -0.56 15.13 5.88
N ARG A 47 -0.85 16.24 6.58
CA ARG A 47 -1.18 17.51 5.92
C ARG A 47 -0.05 18.00 5.02
N LEU A 48 1.19 18.02 5.54
CA LEU A 48 2.38 18.39 4.76
C LEU A 48 2.54 17.51 3.51
N PHE A 49 2.41 16.18 3.67
CA PHE A 49 2.51 15.24 2.55
C PHE A 49 1.45 15.49 1.48
N THR A 50 0.19 15.67 1.88
CA THR A 50 -0.93 15.89 0.94
C THR A 50 -0.86 17.23 0.21
N GLN A 51 -0.18 18.24 0.77
CA GLN A 51 0.08 19.51 0.10
C GLN A 51 1.14 19.38 -1.00
N LEU A 52 2.19 18.59 -0.75
CA LEU A 52 3.27 18.38 -1.71
C LEU A 52 2.89 17.41 -2.84
N TYR A 53 2.05 16.41 -2.54
CA TYR A 53 1.67 15.36 -3.48
C TYR A 53 0.15 15.23 -3.58
N PRO A 54 -0.55 16.21 -4.17
CA PRO A 54 -2.00 16.19 -4.28
C PRO A 54 -2.48 15.13 -5.29
N ASN A 55 -3.60 14.48 -4.99
CA ASN A 55 -4.36 13.61 -5.91
C ASN A 55 -3.54 12.52 -6.63
N ASN A 56 -2.56 11.92 -5.94
CA ASN A 56 -1.64 10.93 -6.51
C ASN A 56 -2.09 9.46 -6.34
N ALA A 57 -3.29 9.24 -5.79
CA ALA A 57 -3.86 7.90 -5.64
C ALA A 57 -4.66 7.51 -6.89
N ARG A 58 -4.26 6.42 -7.56
CA ARG A 58 -5.03 5.81 -8.65
C ARG A 58 -6.38 5.28 -8.10
N PRO A 59 -7.51 5.45 -8.82
CA PRO A 59 -8.78 4.84 -8.43
C PRO A 59 -8.70 3.31 -8.29
N VAL A 60 -9.51 2.75 -7.40
CA VAL A 60 -9.63 1.29 -7.25
C VAL A 60 -10.00 0.64 -8.58
N GLN A 61 -9.46 -0.56 -8.82
CA GLN A 61 -9.68 -1.32 -10.06
C GLN A 61 -10.55 -2.55 -9.76
N PRO A 62 -11.37 -3.03 -10.72
CA PRO A 62 -12.21 -4.21 -10.53
C PRO A 62 -11.40 -5.44 -10.12
N LEU A 63 -11.96 -6.27 -9.23
CA LEU A 63 -11.29 -7.49 -8.77
C LEU A 63 -11.14 -8.53 -9.91
N ASN A 64 -12.10 -8.57 -10.84
CA ASN A 64 -12.21 -9.60 -11.88
C ASN A 64 -12.18 -11.01 -11.25
N GLY A 65 -11.56 -11.99 -11.89
CA GLY A 65 -11.45 -13.37 -11.38
C GLY A 65 -10.35 -13.57 -10.32
N ARG A 66 -9.74 -12.52 -9.79
CA ARG A 66 -8.62 -12.64 -8.85
C ARG A 66 -9.12 -12.99 -7.45
N THR A 67 -8.39 -13.85 -6.76
CA THR A 67 -8.62 -14.14 -5.34
C THR A 67 -7.66 -13.31 -4.48
N VAL A 68 -8.20 -12.61 -3.48
CA VAL A 68 -7.43 -12.02 -2.40
C VAL A 68 -7.30 -13.05 -1.29
N ARG A 69 -6.08 -13.44 -0.94
CA ARG A 69 -5.84 -14.37 0.16
C ARG A 69 -5.58 -13.58 1.43
N ASP A 70 -6.25 -13.99 2.48
CA ASP A 70 -5.86 -13.64 3.84
C ASP A 70 -4.67 -14.53 4.22
N ALA A 71 -3.48 -13.93 4.39
CA ALA A 71 -2.26 -14.62 4.76
C ALA A 71 -1.84 -14.26 6.18
N GLN A 72 -1.19 -15.22 6.83
CA GLN A 72 -0.68 -15.14 8.18
C GLN A 72 0.83 -14.86 8.17
#